data_AF-A0A949IR86-F1
#
_entry.id   AF-A0A949IR86-F1
#
_cell.length_a   1.000
_cell.length_b   1.000
_cell.length_c   1.000
_cell.angle_alpha   90.00
_cell.angle_beta   90.00
_cell.angle_gamma   90.00
#
_symmetry.space_group_name_H-M   'P 1'
#
loop_
_entity.id
_entity.type
_entity.pdbx_description
1 polymer ?
#
loop_
_entity_poly.entity_id
_entity_poly.type
_entity_poly.pdbx_seq_one_letter_code
_entity_poly.pdbx_strand_id
1 'polypeptide(L)'
;MDNPLEPQADHQDASAEHAGQSSPWREEILGERVDGEYKTTFHVYKNDQQISYYLERIYNLDGKMVRMVKRAADGRSETRFDSETGDIERIFEAYTLPDGNHLSKEKRYLEQDTTTESVLVVCPKGSLVRAVMRDAVGLINIFQGQTEFAKEGHATISVNHWFDRKTSKMTKREQIQWLPNGERGVTEHFYFNADGALLIYHKLLYHPGTDRYLEEIHHYEEHTQKLRRKEIKTFERNAAIANLEVTTFDTNGAILERAKNVVLRAEVG
;
A
#
# COMPACT_ATOMS: atom_id res chain seq x y z
N MET A 1 77.29 1.31 -49.79
CA MET A 1 76.09 1.59 -50.57
C MET A 1 75.29 2.60 -49.76
N ASP A 2 75.25 3.82 -50.30
CA ASP A 2 74.27 4.90 -50.17
C ASP A 2 73.72 5.30 -48.80
N ASN A 3 74.12 6.51 -48.38
CA ASN A 3 73.27 7.49 -47.68
C ASN A 3 72.73 8.46 -48.77
N PRO A 4 71.71 9.33 -48.57
CA PRO A 4 70.94 9.69 -47.36
C PRO A 4 69.42 9.95 -47.62
N LEU A 5 68.66 10.42 -46.60
CA LEU A 5 67.72 11.58 -46.65
C LEU A 5 66.93 11.70 -45.31
N GLU A 6 67.30 12.70 -44.49
CA GLU A 6 66.43 13.40 -43.51
C GLU A 6 65.38 14.27 -44.27
N PRO A 7 64.29 14.87 -43.69
CA PRO A 7 64.17 15.39 -42.31
C PRO A 7 62.76 15.39 -41.61
N GLN A 8 62.76 15.82 -40.34
CA GLN A 8 61.76 16.62 -39.59
C GLN A 8 60.27 16.23 -39.55
N ALA A 9 59.70 16.10 -38.34
CA ALA A 9 58.90 17.16 -37.69
C ALA A 9 58.12 16.62 -36.47
N ASP A 10 57.89 17.52 -35.52
CA ASP A 10 57.09 17.42 -34.31
C ASP A 10 55.75 16.69 -34.48
N HIS A 11 55.31 15.98 -33.44
CA HIS A 11 53.95 16.16 -32.92
C HIS A 11 53.89 15.78 -31.43
N GLN A 12 53.71 16.81 -30.61
CA GLN A 12 52.97 16.70 -29.36
C GLN A 12 51.57 16.15 -29.67
N ASP A 13 51.16 15.10 -28.97
CA ASP A 13 49.75 14.82 -28.65
C ASP A 13 49.77 14.43 -27.15
N ALA A 14 49.45 15.30 -26.19
CA ALA A 14 48.17 15.98 -25.99
C ALA A 14 46.99 15.01 -26.05
N SER A 15 46.85 14.16 -25.02
CA SER A 15 45.53 13.65 -24.61
C SER A 15 45.55 13.24 -23.15
N ALA A 16 45.80 14.21 -22.28
CA ALA A 16 45.16 14.20 -20.98
C ALA A 16 43.72 14.70 -21.16
N GLU A 17 42.81 14.11 -20.39
CA GLU A 17 41.46 14.61 -20.11
C GLU A 17 40.44 14.47 -21.24
N HIS A 18 39.55 13.48 -21.11
CA HIS A 18 38.09 13.63 -21.25
C HIS A 18 37.43 12.41 -20.56
N ALA A 19 37.72 12.25 -19.26
CA ALA A 19 36.83 11.50 -18.39
C ALA A 19 35.57 12.37 -18.25
N GLY A 20 34.45 11.91 -18.82
CA GLY A 20 33.20 12.65 -18.92
C GLY A 20 32.72 13.15 -17.55
N GLN A 21 32.95 14.43 -17.27
CA GLN A 21 32.32 15.13 -16.17
C GLN A 21 30.90 15.46 -16.62
N SER A 22 29.91 14.73 -16.12
CA SER A 22 28.52 15.16 -16.22
C SER A 22 28.37 16.47 -15.44
N SER A 23 27.91 17.53 -16.10
CA SER A 23 27.68 18.82 -15.44
C SER A 23 26.86 18.66 -14.16
N PRO A 24 27.20 19.37 -13.07
CA PRO A 24 26.51 19.25 -11.80
C PRO A 24 25.06 19.71 -11.95
N TRP A 25 24.17 19.01 -11.26
CA TRP A 25 22.79 19.44 -11.13
C TRP A 25 22.69 20.70 -10.27
N ARG A 26 21.86 21.65 -10.69
CA ARG A 26 21.63 22.90 -10.00
C ARG A 26 20.16 23.31 -10.07
N GLU A 27 19.73 24.05 -9.05
CA GLU A 27 18.43 24.70 -9.03
C GLU A 27 18.58 26.14 -9.55
N GLU A 28 17.76 26.53 -10.52
CA GLU A 28 17.70 27.90 -11.05
C GLU A 28 16.31 28.48 -10.83
N ILE A 29 16.24 29.72 -10.33
CA ILE A 29 14.99 30.47 -10.16
C ILE A 29 14.59 31.04 -11.52
N LEU A 30 13.41 30.67 -12.01
CA LEU A 30 12.85 31.13 -13.28
C LEU A 30 12.08 32.44 -13.14
N GLY A 31 11.51 32.68 -11.97
CA GLY A 31 10.77 33.90 -11.68
C GLY A 31 9.81 33.77 -10.50
N GLU A 32 8.99 34.80 -10.33
CA GLU A 32 8.00 34.88 -9.27
C GLU A 32 6.68 35.49 -9.78
N ARG A 33 5.59 35.15 -9.11
CA ARG A 33 4.25 35.70 -9.34
C ARG A 33 3.59 35.96 -8.00
N VAL A 34 2.91 37.10 -7.87
CA VAL A 34 2.11 37.44 -6.69
C VAL A 34 0.64 37.38 -7.09
N ASP A 35 -0.13 36.54 -6.41
CA ASP A 35 -1.57 36.35 -6.62
C ASP A 35 -2.31 36.63 -5.30
N GLY A 36 -2.77 37.87 -5.12
CA GLY A 36 -3.46 38.28 -3.89
C GLY A 36 -2.56 38.11 -2.66
N GLU A 37 -2.96 37.23 -1.75
CA GLU A 37 -2.26 36.95 -0.49
C GLU A 37 -1.12 35.93 -0.61
N TYR A 38 -0.82 35.46 -1.83
CA TYR A 38 0.18 34.43 -2.06
C TYR A 38 1.28 34.89 -3.00
N LYS A 39 2.52 34.51 -2.66
CA LYS A 39 3.69 34.65 -3.53
C LYS A 39 4.13 33.27 -4.00
N THR A 40 4.21 33.08 -5.32
CA THR A 40 4.71 31.85 -5.94
C THR A 40 6.08 32.10 -6.55
N THR A 41 7.02 31.19 -6.33
CA THR A 41 8.34 31.16 -6.99
C THR A 41 8.46 29.91 -7.85
N PHE A 42 9.00 30.08 -9.05
CA PHE A 42 9.18 29.01 -10.03
C PHE A 42 10.65 28.67 -10.15
N HIS A 43 10.97 27.39 -10.04
CA HIS A 43 12.33 26.88 -10.09
C HIS A 43 12.43 25.72 -11.07
N VAL A 44 13.62 25.52 -11.61
CA VAL A 44 13.96 24.34 -12.41
C VAL A 44 15.19 23.68 -11.82
N TYR A 45 15.16 22.36 -11.67
CA TYR A 45 16.32 21.55 -11.32
C TYR A 45 16.86 20.89 -12.58
N LYS A 46 18.05 21.30 -13.01
CA LYS A 46 18.63 20.91 -14.30
C LYS A 46 20.14 20.71 -14.21
N ASN A 47 20.69 20.03 -15.19
CA ASN A 47 22.10 20.15 -15.55
C ASN A 47 22.20 20.74 -16.98
N ASP A 48 23.38 20.74 -17.58
CA ASP A 48 23.57 21.34 -18.91
C ASP A 48 22.92 20.51 -20.04
N GLN A 49 22.56 19.26 -19.78
CA GLN A 49 22.03 18.33 -20.78
C GLN A 49 20.53 18.13 -20.68
N GLN A 50 19.94 18.27 -19.49
CA GLN A 50 18.55 17.91 -19.24
C GLN A 50 17.95 18.60 -18.01
N ILE A 51 16.62 18.69 -18.01
CA ILE A 51 15.80 19.12 -16.88
C ILE A 51 15.29 17.87 -16.15
N SER A 52 15.45 17.83 -14.82
CA SER A 52 14.89 16.76 -14.00
C SER A 52 13.46 17.07 -13.61
N TYR A 53 13.23 18.26 -13.03
CA TYR A 53 11.90 18.67 -12.61
C TYR A 53 11.75 20.19 -12.52
N TYR A 54 10.50 20.63 -12.56
CA TYR A 54 10.08 21.97 -12.20
C TYR A 54 9.52 21.97 -10.78
N LEU A 55 9.71 23.08 -10.08
CA LEU A 55 9.26 23.26 -8.70
C LEU A 55 8.57 24.60 -8.54
N GLU A 56 7.35 24.58 -8.03
CA GLU A 56 6.59 25.76 -7.61
C GLU A 56 6.61 25.78 -6.08
N ARG A 57 7.07 26.87 -5.46
CA ARG A 57 6.94 27.11 -4.01
C ARG A 57 6.02 28.29 -3.77
N ILE A 58 4.98 28.09 -2.97
CA ILE A 58 3.93 29.07 -2.69
C ILE A 58 4.02 29.47 -1.22
N TYR A 59 4.09 30.77 -0.98
CA TYR A 59 4.22 31.39 0.34
C TYR A 59 3.01 32.30 0.62
N ASN A 60 2.63 32.41 1.88
CA ASN A 60 1.65 33.41 2.35
C ASN A 60 2.29 34.81 2.50
N LEU A 61 1.50 35.80 2.94
CA LEU A 61 1.96 37.17 3.17
C LEU A 61 3.07 37.29 4.24
N ASP A 62 3.10 36.37 5.21
CA ASP A 62 4.14 36.33 6.24
C ASP A 62 5.45 35.66 5.75
N GLY A 63 5.50 35.24 4.49
CA GLY A 63 6.64 34.54 3.90
C GLY A 63 6.76 33.08 4.30
N LYS A 64 5.75 32.49 4.94
CA LYS A 64 5.70 31.05 5.27
C LYS A 64 5.25 30.25 4.05
N MET A 65 5.95 29.16 3.78
CA MET A 65 5.59 28.25 2.69
C MET A 65 4.34 27.46 3.06
N VAL A 66 3.31 27.52 2.23
CA VAL A 66 2.03 26.82 2.44
C VAL A 66 1.84 25.66 1.46
N ARG A 67 2.55 25.67 0.34
CA ARG A 67 2.45 24.63 -0.68
C ARG A 67 3.69 24.56 -1.55
N MET A 68 4.08 23.35 -1.92
CA MET A 68 5.15 23.06 -2.87
C MET A 68 4.64 22.07 -3.92
N VAL A 69 4.84 22.36 -5.20
CA VAL A 69 4.45 21.47 -6.31
C VAL A 69 5.67 21.13 -7.15
N LYS A 70 6.04 19.86 -7.19
CA LYS A 70 7.11 19.32 -8.05
C LYS A 70 6.49 18.62 -9.25
N ARG A 71 7.00 18.89 -10.46
CA ARG A 71 6.58 18.25 -11.71
C ARG A 71 7.79 17.67 -12.42
N ALA A 72 7.82 16.36 -12.59
CA ALA A 72 8.78 15.63 -13.41
C ALA A 72 8.08 15.11 -14.69
N ALA A 73 8.83 14.50 -15.60
CA ALA A 73 8.28 13.98 -16.84
C ALA A 73 7.22 12.88 -16.63
N ASP A 74 7.39 12.07 -15.58
CA ASP A 74 6.60 10.88 -15.27
C ASP A 74 5.65 11.06 -14.09
N GLY A 75 5.66 12.23 -13.44
CA GLY A 75 4.83 12.43 -12.27
C GLY A 75 4.83 13.83 -11.67
N ARG A 76 4.01 13.97 -10.64
CA ARG A 76 3.83 15.19 -9.86
C ARG A 76 3.81 14.83 -8.38
N SER A 77 4.41 15.69 -7.56
CA SER A 77 4.25 15.68 -6.11
C SER A 77 3.77 17.04 -5.64
N GLU A 78 2.87 17.07 -4.67
CA GLU A 78 2.37 18.26 -4.01
C GLU A 78 2.49 18.08 -2.51
N THR A 79 3.22 18.96 -1.84
CA THR A 79 3.30 19.04 -0.38
C THR A 79 2.52 20.26 0.10
N ARG A 80 1.68 20.09 1.10
CA ARG A 80 0.99 21.18 1.80
C ARG A 80 1.51 21.29 3.22
N PHE A 81 1.58 22.53 3.69
CA PHE A 81 2.12 22.88 4.99
C PHE A 81 1.08 23.67 5.78
N ASP A 82 1.04 23.44 7.08
CA ASP A 82 0.26 24.23 8.02
C ASP A 82 0.79 25.67 8.02
N SER A 83 -0.10 26.65 7.83
CA SER A 83 0.31 28.06 7.71
C SER A 83 0.78 28.68 9.04
N GLU A 84 0.43 28.09 10.17
CA GLU A 84 0.80 28.55 11.50
C GLU A 84 2.12 27.91 11.95
N THR A 85 2.22 26.59 11.90
CA THR A 85 3.37 25.83 12.42
C THR A 85 4.47 25.60 11.38
N GLY A 86 4.12 25.54 10.09
CA GLY A 86 5.03 25.16 9.01
C GLY A 86 5.23 23.64 8.86
N ASP A 87 4.51 22.83 9.64
CA ASP A 87 4.56 21.37 9.55
C ASP A 87 3.90 20.88 8.26
N ILE A 88 4.32 19.71 7.78
CA ILE A 88 3.70 19.09 6.60
C ILE A 88 2.34 18.52 7.00
N GLU A 89 1.27 18.97 6.38
CA GLU A 89 -0.09 18.41 6.57
C GLU A 89 -0.34 17.23 5.63
N ARG A 90 0.11 17.34 4.39
CA ARG A 90 -0.23 16.40 3.32
C ARG A 90 0.82 16.35 2.24
N ILE A 91 1.10 15.14 1.76
CA ILE A 91 1.85 14.90 0.54
C ILE A 91 0.96 14.11 -0.41
N PHE A 92 0.73 14.65 -1.60
CA PHE A 92 0.08 13.97 -2.71
C PHE A 92 1.11 13.70 -3.80
N GLU A 93 1.09 12.50 -4.38
CA GLU A 93 1.97 12.10 -5.48
C GLU A 93 1.13 11.42 -6.56
N ALA A 94 1.48 11.63 -7.82
CA ALA A 94 0.85 10.96 -8.95
C ALA A 94 1.88 10.61 -10.02
N TYR A 95 1.81 9.39 -10.53
CA TYR A 95 2.77 8.85 -11.51
C TYR A 95 2.06 8.01 -12.56
N THR A 96 2.66 7.93 -13.75
CA THR A 96 2.31 6.91 -14.75
C THR A 96 3.27 5.74 -14.60
N LEU A 97 2.75 4.55 -14.35
CA LEU A 97 3.52 3.32 -14.21
C LEU A 97 3.96 2.78 -15.59
N PRO A 98 5.00 1.92 -15.66
CA PRO A 98 5.49 1.37 -16.92
C PRO A 98 4.46 0.57 -17.73
N ASP A 99 3.43 0.02 -17.07
CA ASP A 99 2.32 -0.70 -17.70
C ASP A 99 1.20 0.23 -18.21
N GLY A 100 1.39 1.55 -18.09
CA GLY A 100 0.45 2.59 -18.48
C GLY A 100 -0.60 2.93 -17.41
N ASN A 101 -0.65 2.20 -16.29
CA ASN A 101 -1.57 2.52 -15.20
C ASN A 101 -1.17 3.84 -14.52
N HIS A 102 -2.15 4.55 -13.97
CA HIS A 102 -1.93 5.74 -13.16
C HIS A 102 -1.95 5.37 -11.68
N LEU A 103 -0.90 5.74 -10.96
CA LEU A 103 -0.81 5.63 -9.51
C LEU A 103 -1.01 7.01 -8.91
N SER A 104 -1.93 7.15 -7.97
CA SER A 104 -1.97 8.29 -7.05
C SER A 104 -1.70 7.81 -5.63
N LYS A 105 -0.99 8.62 -4.88
CA LYS A 105 -0.67 8.39 -3.47
C LYS A 105 -0.96 9.65 -2.68
N GLU A 106 -1.57 9.51 -1.53
CA GLU A 106 -1.82 10.61 -0.62
C GLU A 106 -1.47 10.18 0.79
N LYS A 107 -0.53 10.89 1.41
CA LYS A 107 -0.22 10.76 2.83
C LYS A 107 -0.68 12.02 3.56
N ARG A 108 -1.45 11.85 4.62
CA ARG A 108 -1.86 12.92 5.53
C ARG A 108 -1.17 12.74 6.88
N TYR A 109 -0.67 13.83 7.42
CA TYR A 109 -0.13 13.93 8.76
C TYR A 109 -1.20 14.55 9.63
N LEU A 110 -1.48 13.89 10.74
CA LEU A 110 -2.55 14.20 11.67
C LEU A 110 -1.92 14.43 13.05
N GLU A 111 -2.74 14.87 14.00
CA GLU A 111 -2.29 15.09 15.38
C GLU A 111 -1.68 13.81 16.01
N GLN A 112 -0.92 14.01 17.08
CA GLN A 112 -0.34 12.92 17.88
C GLN A 112 0.56 11.97 17.08
N ASP A 113 1.27 12.52 16.08
CA ASP A 113 2.20 11.79 15.21
C ASP A 113 1.48 10.68 14.41
N THR A 114 0.19 10.83 14.13
CA THR A 114 -0.58 9.86 13.35
C THR A 114 -0.52 10.19 11.87
N THR A 115 -0.46 9.18 11.01
CA THR A 115 -0.48 9.38 9.56
C THR A 115 -1.40 8.36 8.89
N THR A 116 -2.08 8.79 7.84
CA THR A 116 -2.85 7.93 6.95
C THR A 116 -2.29 8.05 5.54
N GLU A 117 -2.15 6.93 4.84
CA GLU A 117 -1.66 6.88 3.48
C GLU A 117 -2.60 6.04 2.63
N SER A 118 -3.00 6.57 1.48
CA SER A 118 -3.79 5.87 0.48
C SER A 118 -3.03 5.84 -0.84
N VAL A 119 -3.06 4.70 -1.52
CA VAL A 119 -2.51 4.52 -2.87
C VAL A 119 -3.61 3.93 -3.75
N LEU A 120 -3.90 4.58 -4.87
CA LEU A 120 -4.88 4.11 -5.85
C LEU A 120 -4.17 3.88 -7.18
N VAL A 121 -4.44 2.73 -7.80
CA VAL A 121 -3.95 2.40 -9.13
C VAL A 121 -5.15 2.27 -10.06
N VAL A 122 -5.17 3.07 -11.12
CA VAL A 122 -6.27 3.17 -12.08
C VAL A 122 -5.72 2.85 -13.45
N CYS A 123 -6.42 2.02 -14.22
CA CYS A 123 -5.98 1.69 -15.58
C CYS A 123 -6.25 2.85 -16.55
N PRO A 124 -5.66 2.86 -17.76
CA PRO A 124 -5.89 3.91 -18.76
C PRO A 124 -7.36 4.15 -19.13
N LYS A 125 -8.23 3.16 -18.91
CA LYS A 125 -9.68 3.27 -19.16
C LYS A 125 -10.46 3.91 -18.01
N GLY A 126 -9.80 4.25 -16.90
CA GLY A 126 -10.42 4.85 -15.72
C GLY A 126 -10.93 3.86 -14.66
N SER A 127 -10.80 2.55 -14.87
CA SER A 127 -11.19 1.55 -13.86
C SER A 127 -10.14 1.44 -12.75
N LEU A 128 -10.59 1.44 -11.50
CA LEU A 128 -9.75 1.12 -10.35
C LEU A 128 -9.25 -0.32 -10.46
N VAL A 129 -7.95 -0.53 -10.26
CA VAL A 129 -7.27 -1.84 -10.32
C VAL A 129 -6.83 -2.27 -8.93
N ARG A 130 -6.32 -1.33 -8.14
CA ARG A 130 -5.82 -1.59 -6.79
C ARG A 130 -6.03 -0.38 -5.89
N ALA A 131 -6.37 -0.65 -4.64
CA ALA A 131 -6.30 0.33 -3.55
C ALA A 131 -5.42 -0.23 -2.43
N VAL A 132 -4.54 0.59 -1.87
CA VAL A 132 -3.75 0.29 -0.67
C VAL A 132 -4.03 1.38 0.35
N MET A 133 -4.21 1.00 1.62
CA MET A 133 -4.35 1.92 2.74
C MET A 133 -3.33 1.54 3.82
N ARG A 134 -2.73 2.53 4.46
CA ARG A 134 -1.84 2.36 5.61
C ARG A 134 -2.14 3.41 6.66
N ASP A 135 -2.16 2.99 7.91
CA ASP A 135 -2.20 3.90 9.04
C ASP A 135 -0.96 3.67 9.90
N ALA A 136 -0.37 4.76 10.38
CA ALA A 136 0.85 4.73 11.18
C ALA A 136 0.77 5.71 12.36
N VAL A 137 1.53 5.41 13.41
CA VAL A 137 1.83 6.34 14.50
C VAL A 137 3.34 6.44 14.65
N GLY A 138 3.88 7.63 14.42
CA GLY A 138 5.30 7.87 14.19
C GLY A 138 5.82 7.00 13.06
N LEU A 139 6.82 6.18 13.37
CA LEU A 139 7.45 5.27 12.40
C LEU A 139 6.79 3.88 12.37
N ILE A 140 5.72 3.65 13.15
CA ILE A 140 5.12 2.33 13.33
C ILE A 140 3.80 2.26 12.57
N ASN A 141 3.72 1.35 11.59
CA ASN A 141 2.44 1.01 10.96
C ASN A 141 1.54 0.29 11.98
N ILE A 142 0.29 0.70 12.09
CA ILE A 142 -0.73 0.03 12.90
C ILE A 142 -1.73 -0.74 12.03
N PHE A 143 -1.84 -0.37 10.76
CA PHE A 143 -2.70 -1.02 9.78
C PHE A 143 -2.09 -0.95 8.37
N GLN A 144 -2.27 -2.02 7.59
CA GLN A 144 -2.05 -2.02 6.14
C GLN A 144 -3.07 -2.92 5.44
N GLY A 145 -3.87 -2.34 4.55
CA GLY A 145 -4.84 -3.03 3.71
C GLY A 145 -4.54 -2.87 2.22
N GLN A 146 -4.83 -3.90 1.43
CA GLN A 146 -4.76 -3.87 -0.03
C GLN A 146 -5.97 -4.58 -0.61
N THR A 147 -6.58 -4.00 -1.64
CA THR A 147 -7.69 -4.58 -2.39
C THR A 147 -7.40 -4.54 -3.89
N GLU A 148 -7.56 -5.67 -4.57
CA GLU A 148 -7.53 -5.79 -6.03
C GLU A 148 -8.96 -5.74 -6.60
N PHE A 149 -9.11 -5.14 -7.77
CA PHE A 149 -10.39 -4.97 -8.44
C PHE A 149 -10.37 -5.63 -9.83
N ALA A 150 -11.51 -6.23 -10.19
CA ALA A 150 -11.73 -6.74 -11.54
C ALA A 150 -11.95 -5.58 -12.54
N LYS A 151 -11.97 -5.91 -13.84
CA LYS A 151 -12.17 -4.90 -14.91
C LYS A 151 -13.52 -4.19 -14.78
N GLU A 152 -14.52 -4.88 -14.24
CA GLU A 152 -15.88 -4.41 -14.02
C GLU A 152 -15.98 -3.53 -12.76
N GLY A 153 -14.88 -3.32 -12.02
CA GLY A 153 -14.81 -2.41 -10.88
C GLY A 153 -15.24 -3.00 -9.53
N HIS A 154 -15.56 -4.30 -9.47
CA HIS A 154 -15.83 -4.98 -8.20
C HIS A 154 -14.53 -5.45 -7.54
N ALA A 155 -14.50 -5.42 -6.20
CA ALA A 155 -13.40 -6.00 -5.44
C ALA A 155 -13.32 -7.51 -5.70
N THR A 156 -12.10 -8.06 -5.72
CA THR A 156 -11.85 -9.49 -5.95
C THR A 156 -11.15 -10.12 -4.78
N ILE A 157 -10.09 -9.48 -4.28
CA ILE A 157 -9.32 -9.94 -3.13
C ILE A 157 -8.98 -8.72 -2.26
N SER A 158 -9.13 -8.85 -0.96
CA SER A 158 -8.56 -7.92 0.02
C SER A 158 -7.64 -8.65 0.99
N VAL A 159 -6.52 -8.04 1.34
CA VAL A 159 -5.61 -8.52 2.39
C VAL A 159 -5.32 -7.37 3.36
N ASN A 160 -5.65 -7.58 4.62
CA ASN A 160 -5.54 -6.60 5.69
C ASN A 160 -4.62 -7.12 6.80
N HIS A 161 -3.79 -6.24 7.34
CA HIS A 161 -2.86 -6.53 8.43
C HIS A 161 -3.03 -5.48 9.52
N TRP A 162 -3.04 -5.94 10.77
CA TRP A 162 -3.02 -5.10 11.96
C TRP A 162 -1.77 -5.40 12.77
N PHE A 163 -1.20 -4.37 13.36
CA PHE A 163 0.06 -4.44 14.08
C PHE A 163 -0.10 -3.87 15.49
N ASP A 164 0.63 -4.45 16.44
CA ASP A 164 0.72 -3.90 17.79
C ASP A 164 1.57 -2.62 17.79
N ARG A 165 1.04 -1.54 18.37
CA ARG A 165 1.69 -0.22 18.37
C ARG A 165 3.00 -0.18 19.16
N LYS A 166 3.22 -1.10 20.11
CA LYS A 166 4.42 -1.10 20.97
C LYS A 166 5.55 -1.93 20.38
N THR A 167 5.21 -3.05 19.73
CA THR A 167 6.18 -4.05 19.26
C THR A 167 6.34 -4.07 17.74
N SER A 168 5.45 -3.39 17.00
CA SER A 168 5.36 -3.42 15.53
C SER A 168 5.10 -4.81 14.95
N LYS A 169 4.78 -5.80 15.79
CA LYS A 169 4.49 -7.17 15.35
C LYS A 169 3.04 -7.27 14.90
N MET A 170 2.81 -8.05 13.85
CA MET A 170 1.48 -8.31 13.32
C MET A 170 0.65 -9.09 14.36
N THR A 171 -0.53 -8.58 14.70
CA THR A 171 -1.48 -9.20 15.65
C THR A 171 -2.62 -9.90 14.94
N LYS A 172 -2.98 -9.41 13.74
CA LYS A 172 -4.05 -9.98 12.93
C LYS A 172 -3.74 -9.84 11.45
N ARG A 173 -4.12 -10.85 10.68
CA ARG A 173 -4.27 -10.78 9.22
C ARG A 173 -5.69 -11.20 8.84
N GLU A 174 -6.28 -10.52 7.88
CA GLU A 174 -7.55 -10.89 7.26
C GLU A 174 -7.33 -10.99 5.75
N GLN A 175 -7.87 -12.03 5.13
CA GLN A 175 -7.90 -12.19 3.69
C GLN A 175 -9.35 -12.45 3.26
N ILE A 176 -9.83 -11.69 2.29
CA ILE A 176 -11.19 -11.78 1.77
C ILE A 176 -11.08 -12.07 0.27
N GLN A 177 -11.75 -13.12 -0.18
CA GLN A 177 -12.11 -13.28 -1.58
C GLN A 177 -13.56 -12.85 -1.75
N TRP A 178 -13.75 -11.81 -2.54
CA TRP A 178 -15.05 -11.20 -2.80
C TRP A 178 -15.77 -11.93 -3.92
N LEU A 179 -17.09 -11.97 -3.82
CA LEU A 179 -17.98 -12.43 -4.88
C LEU A 179 -18.36 -11.26 -5.79
N PRO A 180 -18.77 -11.52 -7.05
CA PRO A 180 -19.15 -10.46 -7.98
C PRO A 180 -20.31 -9.56 -7.49
N ASN A 181 -21.13 -10.05 -6.56
CA ASN A 181 -22.22 -9.31 -5.95
C ASN A 181 -21.78 -8.43 -4.74
N GLY A 182 -20.49 -8.40 -4.41
CA GLY A 182 -19.94 -7.63 -3.29
C GLY A 182 -20.01 -8.34 -1.92
N GLU A 183 -20.55 -9.56 -1.86
CA GLU A 183 -20.51 -10.35 -0.64
C GLU A 183 -19.14 -11.00 -0.43
N ARG A 184 -18.81 -11.33 0.83
CA ARG A 184 -17.58 -12.05 1.17
C ARG A 184 -17.77 -13.53 0.86
N GLY A 185 -17.07 -14.04 -0.15
CA GLY A 185 -17.13 -15.45 -0.54
C GLY A 185 -16.26 -16.33 0.34
N VAL A 186 -14.98 -15.98 0.48
CA VAL A 186 -14.07 -16.66 1.42
C VAL A 186 -13.46 -15.60 2.32
N THR A 187 -13.51 -15.81 3.63
CA THR A 187 -12.82 -14.96 4.59
C THR A 187 -11.90 -15.80 5.46
N GLU A 188 -10.66 -15.38 5.60
CA GLU A 188 -9.67 -16.01 6.46
C GLU A 188 -9.14 -14.99 7.45
N HIS A 189 -9.14 -15.34 8.72
CA HIS A 189 -8.55 -14.56 9.80
C HIS A 189 -7.43 -15.35 10.46
N PHE A 190 -6.32 -14.66 10.71
CA PHE A 190 -5.15 -15.17 11.41
C PHE A 190 -4.90 -14.26 12.60
N TYR A 191 -4.73 -14.83 13.78
CA TYR A 191 -4.45 -14.09 15.02
C TYR A 191 -3.14 -14.57 15.60
N PHE A 192 -2.26 -13.64 15.94
CA PHE A 192 -0.90 -13.92 16.36
C PHE A 192 -0.66 -13.46 17.81
N ASN A 193 0.22 -14.15 18.52
CA ASN A 193 0.70 -13.70 19.83
C ASN A 193 1.77 -12.59 19.68
N ALA A 194 2.26 -12.10 20.82
CA ALA A 194 3.31 -11.08 20.87
C ALA A 194 4.67 -11.56 20.34
N ASP A 195 4.87 -12.85 20.10
CA ASP A 195 6.07 -13.41 19.46
C ASP A 195 5.92 -13.61 17.95
N GLY A 196 4.72 -13.42 17.41
CA GLY A 196 4.39 -13.63 16.00
C GLY A 196 3.96 -15.07 15.68
N ALA A 197 3.74 -15.91 16.69
CA ALA A 197 3.20 -17.26 16.52
C ALA A 197 1.68 -17.20 16.29
N LEU A 198 1.18 -17.99 15.33
CA LEU A 198 -0.24 -18.12 15.04
C LEU A 198 -0.93 -18.83 16.21
N LEU A 199 -1.99 -18.23 16.75
CA LEU A 199 -2.83 -18.82 17.80
C LEU A 199 -4.17 -19.29 17.26
N ILE A 200 -4.76 -18.52 16.33
CA ILE A 200 -6.08 -18.82 15.78
C ILE A 200 -6.05 -18.62 14.27
N TYR A 201 -6.50 -19.63 13.53
CA TYR A 201 -6.90 -19.49 12.14
C TYR A 201 -8.39 -19.75 12.03
N HIS A 202 -9.12 -18.85 11.37
CA HIS A 202 -10.56 -18.96 11.19
C HIS A 202 -10.89 -18.71 9.72
N LYS A 203 -11.49 -19.70 9.07
CA LYS A 203 -11.92 -19.66 7.68
C LYS A 203 -13.42 -19.78 7.58
N LEU A 204 -14.04 -18.88 6.83
CA LEU A 204 -15.45 -18.94 6.45
C LEU A 204 -15.55 -19.01 4.92
N LEU A 205 -16.29 -19.97 4.39
CA LEU A 205 -16.70 -20.03 2.99
C LEU A 205 -18.21 -19.85 2.92
N TYR A 206 -18.66 -18.97 2.05
CA TYR A 206 -20.06 -18.67 1.81
C TYR A 206 -20.42 -18.91 0.34
N HIS A 207 -21.54 -19.59 0.10
CA HIS A 207 -22.08 -19.82 -1.23
C HIS A 207 -23.48 -19.21 -1.36
N PRO A 208 -23.61 -18.02 -1.99
CA PRO A 208 -24.87 -17.25 -2.02
C PRO A 208 -26.03 -18.02 -2.62
N GLY A 209 -25.79 -18.74 -3.73
CA GLY A 209 -26.85 -19.44 -4.46
C GLY A 209 -27.55 -20.53 -3.64
N THR A 210 -26.96 -20.97 -2.54
CA THR A 210 -27.55 -21.97 -1.63
C THR A 210 -27.66 -21.49 -0.19
N ASP A 211 -27.19 -20.28 0.11
CA ASP A 211 -26.95 -19.74 1.46
C ASP A 211 -26.27 -20.76 2.40
N ARG A 212 -25.32 -21.51 1.86
CA ARG A 212 -24.55 -22.51 2.63
C ARG A 212 -23.25 -21.86 3.07
N TYR A 213 -22.83 -22.17 4.29
CA TYR A 213 -21.48 -21.82 4.72
C TYR A 213 -20.75 -23.01 5.34
N LEU A 214 -19.43 -22.94 5.23
CA LEU A 214 -18.49 -23.81 5.91
C LEU A 214 -17.58 -22.92 6.75
N GLU A 215 -17.44 -23.27 8.02
CA GLU A 215 -16.56 -22.59 8.95
C GLU A 215 -15.53 -23.59 9.48
N GLU A 216 -14.26 -23.21 9.49
CA GLU A 216 -13.15 -23.99 10.02
C GLU A 216 -12.35 -23.10 10.96
N ILE A 217 -12.22 -23.53 12.22
CA ILE A 217 -11.49 -22.82 13.27
C ILE A 217 -10.38 -23.71 13.80
N HIS A 218 -9.16 -23.19 13.78
CA HIS A 218 -7.96 -23.82 14.31
C HIS A 218 -7.51 -23.04 15.53
N HIS A 219 -7.23 -23.75 16.61
CA HIS A 219 -6.59 -23.24 17.81
C HIS A 219 -5.23 -23.90 17.97
N TYR A 220 -4.18 -23.11 17.98
CA TYR A 220 -2.81 -23.57 18.20
C TYR A 220 -2.40 -23.28 19.64
N GLU A 221 -1.86 -24.28 20.32
CA GLU A 221 -1.23 -24.09 21.62
C GLU A 221 0.04 -23.24 21.46
N GLU A 222 0.16 -22.16 22.23
CA GLU A 222 1.20 -21.14 22.05
C GLU A 222 2.63 -21.71 21.99
N HIS A 223 2.98 -22.59 22.92
CA HIS A 223 4.35 -23.10 23.07
C HIS A 223 4.64 -24.36 22.24
N THR A 224 3.65 -25.23 22.03
CA THR A 224 3.86 -26.52 21.37
C THR A 224 3.41 -26.50 19.91
N GLN A 225 2.64 -25.49 19.51
CA GLN A 225 1.97 -25.36 18.21
C GLN A 225 1.07 -26.57 17.86
N LYS A 226 0.62 -27.32 18.86
CA LYS A 226 -0.36 -28.39 18.66
C LYS A 226 -1.71 -27.79 18.28
N LEU A 227 -2.32 -28.37 17.24
CA LEU A 227 -3.55 -27.89 16.62
C LEU A 227 -4.79 -28.58 17.20
N ARG A 228 -5.74 -27.83 17.73
CA ARG A 228 -7.13 -28.28 17.90
C ARG A 228 -7.99 -27.66 16.81
N ARG A 229 -8.82 -28.46 16.16
CA ARG A 229 -9.64 -28.01 15.02
C ARG A 229 -11.12 -28.20 15.31
N LYS A 230 -11.93 -27.22 14.90
CA LYS A 230 -13.38 -27.26 14.89
C LYS A 230 -13.87 -26.97 13.47
N GLU A 231 -14.72 -27.83 12.92
CA GLU A 231 -15.40 -27.63 11.65
C GLU A 231 -16.90 -27.48 11.88
N ILE A 232 -17.53 -26.48 11.26
CA ILE A 232 -18.98 -26.29 11.24
C ILE A 232 -19.44 -26.31 9.78
N LYS A 233 -20.43 -27.13 9.47
CA LYS A 233 -20.98 -27.26 8.11
C LYS A 233 -22.48 -27.14 8.16
N THR A 234 -23.03 -26.23 7.35
CA THR A 234 -24.47 -26.26 7.04
C THR A 234 -24.76 -27.31 5.99
N PHE A 235 -25.73 -28.18 6.24
CA PHE A 235 -26.29 -29.08 5.22
C PHE A 235 -27.80 -28.97 5.28
N GLU A 236 -28.44 -28.78 4.12
CA GLU A 236 -29.90 -28.60 3.99
C GLU A 236 -30.44 -27.32 4.65
N ARG A 237 -31.04 -26.44 3.83
CA ARG A 237 -31.77 -25.27 4.30
C ARG A 237 -33.19 -25.35 3.80
N ASN A 238 -34.13 -25.61 4.70
CA ASN A 238 -35.55 -25.35 4.48
C ASN A 238 -35.87 -23.94 5.03
N ALA A 239 -37.02 -23.39 4.66
CA ALA A 239 -37.40 -21.98 4.92
C ALA A 239 -37.29 -21.47 6.38
N ALA A 240 -37.02 -22.34 7.36
CA ALA A 240 -36.91 -21.97 8.78
C ALA A 240 -35.79 -22.69 9.57
N ILE A 241 -35.02 -23.60 8.97
CA ILE A 241 -34.03 -24.43 9.70
C ILE A 241 -32.76 -24.58 8.88
N ALA A 242 -31.62 -24.20 9.45
CA ALA A 242 -30.30 -24.59 8.98
C ALA A 242 -29.83 -25.77 9.85
N ASN A 243 -29.65 -26.96 9.26
CA ASN A 243 -29.02 -28.04 10.01
C ASN A 243 -27.50 -27.83 10.00
N LEU A 244 -26.90 -27.97 11.18
CA LEU A 244 -25.48 -27.79 11.40
C LEU A 244 -24.85 -29.10 11.85
N GLU A 245 -23.70 -29.40 11.30
CA GLU A 245 -22.78 -30.42 11.82
C GLU A 245 -21.56 -29.71 12.37
N VAL A 246 -21.29 -29.94 13.65
CA VAL A 246 -20.09 -29.45 14.33
C VAL A 246 -19.22 -30.66 14.65
N THR A 247 -17.98 -30.64 14.18
CA THR A 247 -16.99 -31.67 14.49
C THR A 247 -15.76 -31.04 15.13
N THR A 248 -15.38 -31.55 16.30
CA THR A 248 -14.17 -31.11 17.03
C THR A 248 -13.13 -32.22 16.98
N PHE A 249 -11.89 -31.87 16.67
CA PHE A 249 -10.75 -32.77 16.57
C PHE A 249 -9.70 -32.46 17.64
N ASP A 250 -9.04 -33.49 18.14
CA ASP A 250 -7.87 -33.35 19.03
C ASP A 250 -6.60 -33.00 18.24
N THR A 251 -5.48 -32.94 18.97
CA THR A 251 -4.17 -32.60 18.42
C THR A 251 -3.53 -33.68 17.55
N ASN A 252 -4.08 -34.88 17.53
CA ASN A 252 -3.68 -35.98 16.66
C ASN A 252 -4.61 -36.11 15.43
N GLY A 253 -5.64 -35.26 15.34
CA GLY A 253 -6.67 -35.32 14.30
C GLY A 253 -7.78 -36.33 14.56
N ALA A 254 -7.85 -36.92 15.76
CA ALA A 254 -8.95 -37.80 16.15
C ALA A 254 -10.20 -36.99 16.50
N ILE A 255 -11.38 -37.50 16.15
CA ILE A 255 -12.64 -36.82 16.47
C ILE A 255 -12.90 -36.93 17.98
N LEU A 256 -13.01 -35.80 18.64
CA LEU A 256 -13.43 -35.69 20.05
C LEU A 256 -14.94 -35.63 20.18
N GLU A 257 -15.59 -34.86 19.31
CA GLU A 257 -17.02 -34.59 19.39
C GLU A 257 -17.61 -34.42 18.00
N ARG A 258 -18.83 -34.93 17.80
CA ARG A 258 -19.66 -34.66 16.62
C ARG A 258 -21.10 -34.39 17.07
N ALA A 259 -21.59 -33.19 16.78
CA ALA A 259 -22.98 -32.80 16.98
C ALA A 259 -23.67 -32.55 15.65
N LYS A 260 -24.93 -33.00 15.50
CA LYS A 260 -25.76 -32.80 14.29
C LYS A 260 -27.07 -32.13 14.66
N ASN A 261 -27.65 -31.39 13.73
CA ASN A 261 -28.94 -30.69 13.87
C ASN A 261 -28.95 -29.70 15.05
N VAL A 262 -27.83 -29.01 15.27
CA VAL A 262 -27.78 -27.93 16.24
C VAL A 262 -28.66 -26.79 15.74
N VAL A 263 -29.81 -26.57 16.39
CA VAL A 263 -30.70 -25.45 16.07
C VAL A 263 -30.08 -24.18 16.63
N LEU A 264 -29.55 -23.32 15.75
CA LEU A 264 -29.26 -21.94 16.14
C LEU A 264 -30.61 -21.23 16.35
N ARG A 265 -31.00 -21.05 17.62
CA ARG A 265 -31.99 -20.01 17.93
C ARG A 265 -31.28 -18.68 17.73
N ALA A 266 -31.67 -17.92 16.72
CA ALA A 266 -31.35 -16.51 16.67
C ALA A 266 -31.97 -15.87 17.91
N GLU A 267 -31.15 -15.46 18.88
CA GLU A 267 -31.60 -14.48 19.85
C GLU A 267 -31.81 -13.19 19.05
N VAL A 268 -33.07 -12.86 18.85
CA VAL A 268 -33.50 -11.59 18.27
C VAL A 268 -33.13 -10.52 19.30
N GLY A 269 -32.05 -9.79 19.01
CA GLY A 269 -31.74 -8.50 19.63
C GLY A 269 -32.47 -7.38 18.90
#